data_AF-A0A081PHX8-F1
#
_entry.id   AF-A0A081PHX8-F1
#
_cell.length_a   1.000
_cell.length_b   1.000
_cell.length_c   1.000
_cell.angle_alpha   90.00
_cell.angle_beta   90.00
_cell.angle_gamma   90.00
#
_symmetry.space_group_name_H-M   'P 1'
#
loop_
_entity.id
_entity.type
_entity.pdbx_description
1 polymer ?
#
loop_
_entity_poly.entity_id
_entity_poly.type
_entity_poly.pdbx_seq_one_letter_code
_entity_poly.pdbx_strand_id
1 'polypeptide(L)'
;MNELLKFFSSQQIDTPVLIFLLIFSEGIALFYTLIFKGLYNINIRPKYLFFITHPLLVVIAYLVRPGWALLIVSLLFVSIFLIGVIGMVISIFRSSKENKETDKRFNDKYQTPKKGKFQRSIQSIGVFGFLIIGFWLYSEGKLSLLLLIIPLIFILDSIFFPTSRTRFYKLQAILPTSKMNAVAMGLVEVAGDLIELEPLISPHFQTPCIGYSIRIEQRRRDKDGNTTWSNIFSERKTSTFRIKDETGSVLVNGDGLDYYIQRVDKEVESGDKRYYETYLKNDDYLLLIGKATSNNGETLIQKDDHHGVFGVAFPHEVAIKNKFTPLYKSFFTYLIFHYTYNHIYHYILSNYDCTKHRINSRIITSNNRPEFFHRHI
;
A
#
# COMPACT_ATOMS: atom_id res chain seq x y z
N MET A 1 -26.96 45.07 -20.73
CA MET A 1 -25.72 45.65 -21.32
C MET A 1 -25.68 47.17 -21.20
N ASN A 2 -26.75 47.88 -21.58
CA ASN A 2 -26.76 49.36 -21.58
C ASN A 2 -26.68 50.00 -20.18
N GLU A 3 -27.35 49.43 -19.17
CA GLU A 3 -27.28 49.92 -17.78
C GLU A 3 -25.87 49.79 -17.17
N LEU A 4 -25.17 48.70 -17.48
CA LEU A 4 -23.84 48.38 -16.95
C LEU A 4 -22.78 49.30 -17.57
N LEU A 5 -22.87 49.55 -18.88
CA LEU A 5 -22.00 50.52 -19.57
C LEU A 5 -22.25 51.95 -19.09
N LYS A 6 -23.52 52.32 -18.84
CA LYS A 6 -23.88 53.61 -18.24
C LYS A 6 -23.27 53.78 -16.85
N PHE A 7 -23.40 52.76 -15.99
CA PHE A 7 -22.83 52.75 -14.64
C PHE A 7 -21.33 53.03 -14.64
N PHE A 8 -20.56 52.34 -15.49
CA PHE A 8 -19.12 52.60 -15.57
C PHE A 8 -18.82 53.96 -16.20
N SER A 9 -19.57 54.38 -17.21
CA SER A 9 -19.34 55.69 -17.85
C SER A 9 -19.64 56.89 -16.96
N SER A 10 -20.46 56.73 -15.92
CA SER A 10 -20.77 57.80 -14.96
C SER A 10 -19.78 57.91 -13.82
N GLN A 11 -18.81 56.99 -13.70
CA GLN A 11 -17.78 57.05 -12.67
C GLN A 11 -16.67 58.03 -13.06
N GLN A 12 -16.33 58.93 -12.14
CA GLN A 12 -15.12 59.74 -12.22
C GLN A 12 -14.00 58.98 -11.48
N ILE A 13 -12.86 58.83 -12.15
CA ILE A 13 -11.71 58.12 -11.60
C ILE A 13 -10.61 59.16 -11.34
N ASP A 14 -10.36 59.44 -10.07
CA ASP A 14 -9.28 60.32 -9.67
C ASP A 14 -7.92 59.66 -9.87
N THR A 15 -6.86 60.47 -9.95
CA THR A 15 -5.48 60.02 -10.16
C THR A 15 -5.02 58.92 -9.17
N PRO A 16 -5.34 58.98 -7.86
CA PRO A 16 -4.98 57.90 -6.93
C PRO A 16 -5.63 56.55 -7.29
N VAL A 17 -6.90 56.58 -7.73
CA VAL A 17 -7.64 55.37 -8.12
C VAL A 17 -7.06 54.80 -9.43
N LEU A 18 -6.67 55.65 -10.37
CA LEU A 18 -6.00 55.21 -11.59
C LEU A 18 -4.67 54.50 -11.28
N ILE A 19 -3.83 55.07 -10.40
CA ILE A 19 -2.57 54.44 -9.98
C ILE A 19 -2.84 53.07 -9.34
N PHE A 20 -3.85 52.98 -8.48
CA PHE A 20 -4.28 51.71 -7.90
C PHE A 20 -4.70 50.69 -8.97
N LEU A 21 -5.51 51.09 -9.96
CA LEU A 21 -5.94 50.21 -11.05
C LEU A 21 -4.78 49.72 -11.91
N LEU A 22 -3.76 50.55 -12.13
CA LEU A 22 -2.53 50.15 -12.84
C LEU A 22 -1.77 49.08 -12.06
N ILE A 23 -1.52 49.30 -10.77
CA ILE A 23 -0.86 48.31 -9.90
C ILE A 23 -1.68 47.01 -9.83
N PHE A 24 -3.00 47.11 -9.71
CA PHE A 24 -3.88 45.96 -9.67
C PHE A 24 -3.86 45.15 -10.98
N SER A 25 -3.74 45.83 -12.12
CA SER A 25 -3.62 45.18 -13.43
C SER A 25 -2.32 44.36 -13.59
N GLU A 26 -1.25 44.71 -12.88
CA GLU A 26 -0.02 43.92 -12.83
C GLU A 26 -0.22 42.62 -12.04
N GLY A 27 -1.01 42.66 -10.96
CA GLY A 27 -1.44 41.46 -10.24
C GLY A 27 -2.21 40.51 -11.16
N ILE A 28 -3.10 41.05 -12.01
CA ILE A 28 -3.83 40.27 -13.02
C ILE A 28 -2.86 39.65 -14.05
N ALA A 29 -1.90 40.41 -14.56
CA ALA A 29 -0.89 39.93 -15.51
C ALA A 29 -0.05 38.76 -14.97
N LEU A 30 0.24 38.76 -13.66
CA LEU A 30 0.91 37.66 -12.97
C LEU A 30 0.09 36.37 -13.05
N PHE A 31 -1.21 36.41 -12.73
CA PHE A 31 -2.06 35.22 -12.85
C PHE A 31 -2.16 34.69 -14.28
N TYR A 32 -2.24 35.58 -15.26
CA TYR A 32 -2.21 35.22 -16.67
C TYR A 32 -0.92 34.46 -17.05
N THR A 33 0.25 34.98 -16.67
CA THR A 33 1.52 34.29 -16.95
C THR A 33 1.62 32.92 -16.26
N LEU A 34 1.15 32.79 -15.01
CA LEU A 34 1.12 31.52 -14.29
C LEU A 34 0.17 30.50 -14.94
N ILE A 35 -1.03 30.92 -15.35
CA ILE A 35 -2.03 30.04 -15.97
C ILE A 35 -1.54 29.51 -17.31
N PHE A 36 -1.03 30.39 -18.19
CA PHE A 36 -0.55 29.95 -19.50
C PHE A 36 0.67 29.05 -19.42
N LYS A 37 1.60 29.33 -18.49
CA LYS A 37 2.77 28.49 -18.27
C LYS A 37 2.41 27.16 -17.60
N GLY A 38 1.60 27.20 -16.55
CA GLY A 38 1.30 26.03 -15.71
C GLY A 38 0.25 25.10 -16.30
N LEU A 39 -0.90 25.64 -16.73
CA LEU A 39 -2.04 24.85 -17.18
C LEU A 39 -2.00 24.57 -18.68
N TYR A 40 -1.57 25.55 -19.48
CA TYR A 40 -1.50 25.40 -20.94
C TYR A 40 -0.13 24.93 -21.46
N ASN A 41 0.93 24.98 -20.63
CA ASN A 41 2.32 24.70 -21.00
C ASN A 41 2.80 25.54 -22.19
N ILE A 42 2.28 26.76 -22.34
CA ILE A 42 2.66 27.72 -23.36
C ILE A 42 3.70 28.67 -22.75
N ASN A 43 4.90 28.69 -23.32
CA ASN A 43 5.98 29.54 -22.85
C ASN A 43 5.93 30.89 -23.59
N ILE A 44 5.25 31.88 -23.01
CA ILE A 44 5.06 33.20 -23.61
C ILE A 44 6.39 33.96 -23.63
N ARG A 45 6.79 34.43 -24.82
CA ARG A 45 7.98 35.27 -25.04
C ARG A 45 7.55 36.58 -25.73
N PRO A 46 7.96 37.76 -25.24
CA PRO A 46 8.73 37.99 -24.01
C PRO A 46 7.93 37.71 -22.72
N LYS A 47 8.62 37.39 -21.62
CA LYS A 47 7.97 37.03 -20.34
C LYS A 47 7.15 38.18 -19.72
N TYR A 48 7.51 39.42 -20.04
CA TYR A 48 6.85 40.63 -19.57
C TYR A 48 5.68 41.09 -20.47
N LEU A 49 5.27 40.27 -21.45
CA LEU A 49 4.22 40.64 -22.40
C LEU A 49 2.94 41.14 -21.70
N PHE A 50 2.40 40.35 -20.76
CA PHE A 50 1.18 40.73 -20.06
C PHE A 50 1.37 41.91 -19.09
N PHE A 51 2.55 42.03 -18.49
CA PHE A 51 2.92 43.15 -17.61
C PHE A 51 2.94 44.49 -18.36
N ILE A 52 3.23 44.48 -19.66
CA ILE A 52 3.13 45.70 -20.48
C ILE A 52 1.71 45.90 -21.00
N THR A 53 1.07 44.84 -21.51
CA THR A 53 -0.19 45.00 -22.23
C THR A 53 -1.35 45.38 -21.31
N HIS A 54 -1.41 44.86 -20.08
CA HIS A 54 -2.55 45.09 -19.19
C HIS A 54 -2.62 46.54 -18.66
N PRO A 55 -1.55 47.10 -18.05
CA PRO A 55 -1.56 48.51 -17.64
C PRO A 55 -1.76 49.45 -18.83
N LEU A 56 -1.17 49.15 -19.99
CA LEU A 56 -1.34 49.94 -21.21
C LEU A 56 -2.81 49.98 -21.66
N LEU A 57 -3.53 48.86 -21.57
CA LEU A 57 -4.96 48.79 -21.89
C LEU A 57 -5.80 49.63 -20.91
N VAL A 58 -5.43 49.65 -19.62
CA VAL A 58 -6.07 50.48 -18.59
C VAL A 58 -5.84 51.98 -18.87
N VAL A 59 -4.61 52.39 -19.22
CA VAL A 59 -4.30 53.78 -19.59
C VAL A 59 -5.07 54.22 -20.82
N ILE A 60 -5.08 53.40 -21.89
CA ILE A 60 -5.83 53.72 -23.12
C ILE A 60 -7.33 53.86 -22.81
N ALA A 61 -7.90 52.97 -22.00
CA ALA A 61 -9.29 53.06 -21.61
C ALA A 61 -9.60 54.34 -20.81
N TYR A 62 -8.73 54.72 -19.87
CA TYR A 62 -8.84 55.96 -19.11
C TYR A 62 -8.83 57.21 -20.01
N LEU A 63 -7.95 57.24 -21.02
CA LEU A 63 -7.86 58.35 -21.98
C LEU A 63 -9.12 58.51 -22.84
N VAL A 64 -9.81 57.41 -23.15
CA VAL A 64 -11.08 57.47 -23.89
C VAL A 64 -12.18 57.99 -22.99
N ARG A 65 -12.40 57.37 -21.82
CA ARG A 65 -13.32 57.81 -20.78
C ARG A 65 -12.83 57.32 -19.42
N PRO A 66 -12.77 58.19 -18.38
CA PRO A 66 -12.21 57.82 -17.08
C PRO A 66 -12.78 56.51 -16.53
N GLY A 67 -14.11 56.37 -16.51
CA GLY A 67 -14.80 55.19 -16.00
C GLY A 67 -14.55 53.86 -16.75
N TRP A 68 -14.01 53.88 -17.98
CA TRP A 68 -13.74 52.67 -18.75
C TRP A 68 -12.51 51.91 -18.25
N ALA A 69 -11.59 52.58 -17.55
CA ALA A 69 -10.45 51.93 -16.93
C ALA A 69 -10.89 50.86 -15.92
N LEU A 70 -11.90 51.18 -15.10
CA LEU A 70 -12.45 50.27 -14.10
C LEU A 70 -13.21 49.10 -14.74
N LEU A 71 -13.92 49.36 -15.84
CA LEU A 71 -14.58 48.33 -16.65
C LEU A 71 -13.54 47.33 -17.18
N ILE A 72 -12.46 47.81 -17.80
CA ILE A 72 -11.40 46.97 -18.36
C ILE A 72 -10.74 46.10 -17.28
N VAL A 73 -10.37 46.68 -16.15
CA VAL A 73 -9.78 45.91 -15.04
C VAL A 73 -10.74 44.82 -14.55
N SER A 74 -12.03 45.14 -14.44
CA SER A 74 -13.05 44.17 -14.03
C SER A 74 -13.18 43.02 -15.03
N LEU A 75 -13.16 43.29 -16.34
CA LEU A 75 -13.19 42.26 -17.38
C LEU A 75 -11.92 41.40 -17.37
N LEU A 76 -10.75 42.03 -17.25
CA LEU A 76 -9.47 41.33 -17.16
C LEU A 76 -9.44 40.43 -15.92
N PHE A 77 -10.00 40.85 -14.79
CA PHE A 77 -10.10 40.02 -13.60
C PHE A 77 -11.02 38.80 -13.81
N VAL A 78 -12.22 38.99 -14.35
CA VAL A 78 -13.17 37.89 -14.60
C VAL A 78 -12.59 36.87 -15.59
N SER A 79 -11.88 37.35 -16.62
CA SER A 79 -11.28 36.47 -17.63
C SER A 79 -10.21 35.52 -17.09
N ILE A 80 -9.51 35.86 -15.98
CA ILE A 80 -8.58 34.94 -15.30
C ILE A 80 -9.29 33.65 -14.90
N PHE A 81 -10.48 33.76 -14.31
CA PHE A 81 -11.22 32.60 -13.83
C PHE A 81 -11.68 31.71 -14.99
N LEU A 82 -12.15 32.32 -16.08
CA LEU A 82 -12.58 31.58 -17.27
C LEU A 82 -11.43 30.79 -17.90
N ILE A 83 -10.30 31.46 -18.14
CA ILE A 83 -9.11 30.82 -18.72
C ILE A 83 -8.53 29.78 -17.75
N GLY A 84 -8.54 30.05 -16.44
CA GLY A 84 -8.10 29.10 -15.41
C GLY A 84 -8.92 27.81 -15.42
N VAL A 85 -10.26 27.90 -15.46
CA VAL A 85 -11.15 26.74 -15.50
C VAL A 85 -10.95 25.92 -16.77
N ILE A 86 -10.88 26.58 -17.94
CA ILE A 86 -10.63 25.89 -19.22
C ILE A 86 -9.25 25.20 -19.19
N GLY A 87 -8.23 25.88 -18.67
CA GLY A 87 -6.87 25.33 -18.52
C GLY A 87 -6.84 24.09 -17.62
N MET A 88 -7.58 24.08 -16.51
CA MET A 88 -7.69 22.90 -15.65
C MET A 88 -8.28 21.71 -16.40
N VAL A 89 -9.39 21.91 -17.13
CA VAL A 89 -10.02 20.84 -17.92
C VAL A 89 -9.05 20.27 -18.96
N ILE A 90 -8.36 21.13 -19.72
CA ILE A 90 -7.37 20.70 -20.72
C ILE A 90 -6.21 19.94 -20.06
N SER A 91 -5.72 20.39 -18.91
CA SER A 91 -4.62 19.74 -18.19
C SER A 91 -4.98 18.32 -17.75
N ILE A 92 -6.22 18.08 -17.32
CA ILE A 92 -6.73 16.76 -16.93
C ILE A 92 -6.80 15.83 -18.13
N PHE A 93 -7.34 16.30 -19.26
CA PHE A 93 -7.42 15.48 -20.47
C PHE A 93 -6.03 15.14 -21.03
N ARG A 94 -5.08 16.08 -20.97
CA ARG A 94 -3.71 15.84 -21.41
C ARG A 94 -2.98 14.84 -20.53
N SER A 95 -3.03 14.98 -19.20
CA SER A 95 -2.41 14.03 -18.29
C SER A 95 -3.05 12.64 -18.41
N SER A 96 -4.36 12.57 -18.65
CA SER A 96 -5.03 11.30 -18.95
C SER A 96 -4.55 10.63 -20.24
N LYS A 97 -4.21 11.39 -21.29
CA LYS A 97 -3.68 10.83 -22.55
C LYS A 97 -2.25 10.31 -22.38
N GLU A 98 -1.40 11.07 -21.70
CA GLU A 98 -0.02 10.68 -21.39
C GLU A 98 0.04 9.41 -20.53
N ASN A 99 -0.84 9.31 -19.53
CA ASN A 99 -0.99 8.10 -18.72
C ASN A 99 -1.46 6.89 -19.55
N LYS A 100 -2.35 7.09 -20.53
CA LYS A 100 -2.82 6.01 -21.41
C LYS A 100 -1.71 5.48 -22.32
N GLU A 101 -0.81 6.34 -22.79
CA GLU A 101 0.33 5.93 -23.63
C GLU A 101 1.40 5.20 -22.82
N THR A 102 1.74 5.69 -21.62
CA THR A 102 2.67 5.01 -20.70
C THR A 102 2.14 3.67 -20.20
N ASP A 103 0.83 3.56 -19.98
CA ASP A 103 0.19 2.30 -19.59
C ASP A 103 0.11 1.29 -20.74
N LYS A 104 -0.08 1.74 -21.99
CA LYS A 104 0.05 0.86 -23.15
C LYS A 104 1.46 0.30 -23.29
N ARG A 105 2.49 1.16 -23.28
CA ARG A 105 3.91 0.73 -23.34
C ARG A 105 4.26 -0.24 -22.22
N PHE A 106 3.71 0.00 -21.02
CA PHE A 106 3.88 -0.89 -19.88
C PHE A 106 3.22 -2.26 -20.09
N ASN A 107 1.97 -2.29 -20.55
CA ASN A 107 1.24 -3.53 -20.81
C ASN A 107 1.87 -4.34 -21.94
N ASP A 108 2.38 -3.68 -22.98
CA ASP A 108 3.07 -4.35 -24.09
C ASP A 108 4.39 -4.98 -23.62
N LYS A 109 5.12 -4.31 -22.73
CA LYS A 109 6.40 -4.81 -22.19
C LYS A 109 6.23 -5.96 -21.18
N TYR A 110 5.17 -5.94 -20.36
CA TYR A 110 5.03 -6.86 -19.21
C TYR A 110 3.80 -7.78 -19.28
N GLN A 111 3.05 -7.80 -20.39
CA GLN A 111 1.89 -8.68 -20.64
C GLN A 111 0.98 -8.89 -19.42
N THR A 112 0.67 -7.81 -18.71
CA THR A 112 0.09 -7.90 -17.37
C THR A 112 -1.35 -8.45 -17.39
N PRO A 113 -1.71 -9.44 -16.56
CA PRO A 113 -3.10 -9.86 -16.41
C PRO A 113 -3.92 -8.71 -15.76
N LYS A 114 -5.06 -8.36 -16.36
CA LYS A 114 -5.96 -7.32 -15.83
C LYS A 114 -6.44 -7.72 -14.44
N LYS A 115 -5.92 -7.05 -13.40
CA LYS A 115 -6.33 -7.23 -12.00
C LYS A 115 -7.85 -7.12 -11.90
N GLY A 116 -8.53 -8.22 -11.58
CA GLY A 116 -9.99 -8.28 -11.55
C GLY A 116 -10.57 -7.28 -10.55
N LYS A 117 -11.53 -6.45 -11.01
CA LYS A 117 -12.25 -5.47 -10.17
C LYS A 117 -12.83 -6.10 -8.89
N PHE A 118 -13.17 -7.39 -8.96
CA PHE A 118 -13.78 -8.19 -7.91
C PHE A 118 -12.92 -8.35 -6.65
N GLN A 119 -11.59 -8.44 -6.78
CA GLN A 119 -10.70 -8.66 -5.63
C GLN A 119 -10.57 -7.41 -4.74
N ARG A 120 -10.74 -6.20 -5.32
CA ARG A 120 -10.77 -4.96 -4.54
C ARG A 120 -12.05 -4.82 -3.73
N SER A 121 -13.18 -5.29 -4.27
CA SER A 121 -14.47 -5.22 -3.57
C SER A 121 -14.53 -6.12 -2.33
N ILE A 122 -13.93 -7.31 -2.38
CA ILE A 122 -13.91 -8.23 -1.21
C ILE A 122 -13.12 -7.62 -0.05
N GLN A 123 -11.96 -7.01 -0.33
CA GLN A 123 -11.13 -6.37 0.69
C GLN A 123 -11.83 -5.16 1.31
N SER A 124 -12.51 -4.34 0.51
CA SER A 124 -13.29 -3.21 1.04
C SER A 124 -14.49 -3.67 1.88
N ILE A 125 -15.18 -4.74 1.49
CA ILE A 125 -16.31 -5.30 2.25
C ILE A 125 -15.84 -5.84 3.60
N GLY A 126 -14.69 -6.53 3.65
CA GLY A 126 -14.13 -7.04 4.90
C GLY A 126 -13.78 -5.94 5.91
N VAL A 127 -13.16 -4.85 5.45
CA VAL A 127 -12.84 -3.69 6.30
C VAL A 127 -14.11 -3.01 6.80
N PHE A 128 -15.11 -2.83 5.93
CA PHE A 128 -16.38 -2.21 6.31
C PHE A 128 -17.15 -3.06 7.32
N GLY A 129 -17.17 -4.39 7.14
CA GLY A 129 -17.75 -5.33 8.09
C GLY A 129 -17.08 -5.29 9.46
N PHE A 130 -15.75 -5.23 9.51
CA PHE A 130 -15.00 -5.10 10.75
C PHE A 130 -15.29 -3.79 11.48
N LEU A 131 -15.41 -2.67 10.76
CA LEU A 131 -15.79 -1.37 11.34
C LEU A 131 -17.21 -1.38 11.92
N ILE A 132 -18.17 -2.02 11.23
CA ILE A 132 -19.54 -2.18 11.73
C ILE A 132 -19.57 -3.02 13.00
N ILE A 133 -18.85 -4.15 13.04
CA ILE A 133 -18.76 -5.01 14.22
C ILE A 133 -18.07 -4.26 15.38
N GLY A 134 -16.99 -3.52 15.09
CA GLY A 134 -16.30 -2.70 16.09
C GLY A 134 -17.20 -1.61 16.67
N PHE A 135 -17.98 -0.93 15.83
CA PHE A 135 -18.95 0.08 16.27
C PHE A 135 -20.09 -0.53 17.10
N TRP A 136 -20.61 -1.70 16.71
CA TRP A 136 -21.64 -2.41 17.46
C TRP A 136 -21.13 -2.88 18.84
N LEU A 137 -19.89 -3.39 18.90
CA LEU A 137 -19.25 -3.74 20.18
C LEU A 137 -18.95 -2.51 21.04
N TYR A 138 -18.66 -1.36 20.43
CA TYR A 138 -18.51 -0.09 21.13
C TYR A 138 -19.81 0.37 21.78
N SER A 139 -20.94 0.34 21.05
CA SER A 139 -22.24 0.74 21.60
C SER A 139 -22.69 -0.12 22.78
N GLU A 140 -22.28 -1.39 22.80
CA GLU A 140 -22.58 -2.32 23.89
C GLU A 140 -21.57 -2.25 25.06
N GLY A 141 -20.55 -1.37 24.98
CA GLY A 141 -19.49 -1.26 25.99
C GLY A 141 -18.55 -2.47 26.06
N LYS A 142 -18.57 -3.34 25.05
CA LYS A 142 -17.84 -4.64 25.00
C LYS A 142 -16.62 -4.60 24.08
N LEU A 143 -15.99 -3.43 23.93
CA LEU A 143 -14.78 -3.25 23.11
C LEU A 143 -13.66 -4.24 23.45
N SER A 144 -13.57 -4.68 24.71
CA SER A 144 -12.54 -5.61 25.16
C SER A 144 -12.57 -6.95 24.41
N LEU A 145 -13.74 -7.41 23.94
CA LEU A 145 -13.88 -8.65 23.16
C LEU A 145 -13.10 -8.63 21.84
N LEU A 146 -12.84 -7.45 21.30
CA LEU A 146 -12.10 -7.25 20.06
C LEU A 146 -10.63 -7.74 20.21
N LEU A 147 -10.05 -7.63 21.41
CA LEU A 147 -8.72 -8.15 21.74
C LEU A 147 -8.63 -9.69 21.71
N LEU A 148 -9.75 -10.40 21.83
CA LEU A 148 -9.80 -11.86 21.70
C LEU A 148 -10.08 -12.29 20.26
N ILE A 149 -11.00 -11.59 19.60
CA ILE A 149 -11.44 -11.92 18.24
C ILE A 149 -10.31 -11.72 17.21
N ILE A 150 -9.56 -10.61 17.27
CA ILE A 150 -8.46 -10.35 16.31
C ILE A 150 -7.42 -11.48 16.30
N PRO A 151 -6.78 -11.85 17.43
CA PRO A 151 -5.75 -12.88 17.41
C PRO A 151 -6.34 -14.25 17.07
N LEU A 152 -7.58 -14.54 17.48
CA LEU A 152 -8.26 -15.78 17.11
C LEU A 152 -8.45 -15.89 15.59
N ILE A 153 -8.94 -14.83 14.93
CA ILE A 153 -9.08 -14.80 13.47
C ILE A 153 -7.72 -14.97 12.78
N PHE A 154 -6.67 -14.28 13.27
CA PHE A 154 -5.33 -14.41 12.70
C PHE A 154 -4.76 -15.82 12.82
N ILE A 155 -5.01 -16.49 13.95
CA ILE A 155 -4.62 -17.89 14.17
C ILE A 155 -5.41 -18.81 13.24
N LEU A 156 -6.73 -18.64 13.14
CA LEU A 156 -7.60 -19.46 12.28
C LEU A 156 -7.20 -19.32 10.80
N ASP A 157 -7.01 -18.09 10.31
CA ASP A 157 -6.59 -17.85 8.92
C ASP A 157 -5.27 -18.57 8.59
N SER A 158 -4.28 -18.49 9.49
CA SER A 158 -2.99 -19.17 9.32
C SER A 158 -3.10 -20.71 9.34
N ILE A 159 -4.15 -21.28 9.95
CA ILE A 159 -4.37 -22.73 10.01
C ILE A 159 -5.13 -23.20 8.78
N PHE A 160 -6.20 -22.51 8.39
CA PHE A 160 -7.10 -22.93 7.31
C PHE A 160 -6.59 -22.58 5.91
N PHE A 161 -5.76 -21.54 5.76
CA PHE A 161 -5.25 -21.09 4.45
C PHE A 161 -3.71 -21.09 4.37
N PRO A 162 -3.05 -22.26 4.40
CA PRO A 162 -1.60 -22.35 4.32
C PRO A 162 -1.08 -21.92 2.93
N THR A 163 -0.28 -20.85 2.90
CA THR A 163 0.41 -20.37 1.70
C THR A 163 1.67 -21.18 1.39
N SER A 164 2.20 -21.15 0.15
CA SER A 164 3.46 -21.81 -0.21
C SER A 164 4.61 -21.39 0.72
N ARG A 165 4.69 -20.09 1.04
CA ARG A 165 5.64 -19.55 2.02
C ARG A 165 5.52 -20.21 3.38
N THR A 166 4.32 -20.36 3.93
CA THR A 166 4.15 -21.01 5.25
C THR A 166 4.55 -22.49 5.21
N ARG A 167 4.25 -23.19 4.12
CA ARG A 167 4.66 -24.59 3.93
C ARG A 167 6.18 -24.73 3.81
N PHE A 168 6.83 -23.83 3.07
CA PHE A 168 8.29 -23.77 2.98
C PHE A 168 8.95 -23.71 4.36
N TYR A 169 8.57 -22.75 5.21
CA TYR A 169 9.18 -22.64 6.55
C TYR A 169 8.78 -23.77 7.50
N LYS A 170 7.62 -24.42 7.32
CA LYS A 170 7.27 -25.63 8.06
C LYS A 170 8.18 -26.79 7.69
N LEU A 171 8.43 -26.98 6.39
CA LEU A 171 9.32 -28.02 5.86
C LEU A 171 10.77 -27.76 6.24
N GLN A 172 11.23 -26.52 6.11
CA GLN A 172 12.56 -26.07 6.53
C GLN A 172 12.84 -26.41 8.01
N ALA A 173 11.82 -26.29 8.88
CA ALA A 173 11.99 -26.60 10.29
C ALA A 173 12.09 -28.10 10.63
N ILE A 174 11.70 -28.99 9.70
CA ILE A 174 11.67 -30.45 9.93
C ILE A 174 12.65 -31.25 9.05
N LEU A 175 12.99 -30.73 7.86
CA LEU A 175 13.87 -31.40 6.93
C LEU A 175 15.33 -31.18 7.34
N PRO A 176 16.15 -32.25 7.39
CA PRO A 176 17.58 -32.08 7.53
C PRO A 176 18.18 -31.58 6.21
N THR A 177 19.15 -30.66 6.29
CA THR A 177 19.92 -30.23 5.12
C THR A 177 20.78 -31.39 4.61
N SER A 178 20.55 -31.82 3.37
CA SER A 178 21.27 -32.91 2.72
C SER A 178 22.55 -32.39 2.04
N LYS A 179 23.59 -33.23 2.00
CA LYS A 179 24.80 -32.98 1.20
C LYS A 179 24.54 -33.28 -0.27
N MET A 180 25.19 -32.56 -1.19
CA MET A 180 24.93 -32.69 -2.63
C MET A 180 25.20 -34.10 -3.18
N ASN A 181 26.20 -34.81 -2.64
CA ASN A 181 26.51 -36.18 -3.05
C ASN A 181 25.59 -37.26 -2.44
N ALA A 182 24.72 -36.89 -1.50
CA ALA A 182 23.88 -37.80 -0.73
C ALA A 182 22.41 -37.36 -0.71
N VAL A 183 21.98 -36.61 -1.74
CA VAL A 183 20.58 -36.18 -1.88
C VAL A 183 19.69 -37.39 -2.13
N ALA A 184 18.79 -37.66 -1.18
CA ALA A 184 17.78 -38.70 -1.32
C ALA A 184 16.70 -38.28 -2.34
N MET A 185 16.14 -39.23 -3.07
CA MET A 185 15.00 -38.97 -3.95
C MET A 185 13.77 -38.57 -3.14
N GLY A 186 13.02 -37.58 -3.64
CA GLY A 186 11.86 -37.02 -2.94
C GLY A 186 12.10 -35.60 -2.44
N LEU A 187 11.37 -35.19 -1.42
CA LEU A 187 11.44 -33.82 -0.90
C LEU A 187 12.70 -33.63 -0.06
N VAL A 188 13.53 -32.65 -0.42
CA VAL A 188 14.83 -32.42 0.21
C VAL A 188 15.07 -30.94 0.49
N GLU A 189 15.87 -30.68 1.52
CA GLU A 189 16.51 -29.39 1.76
C GLU A 189 18.00 -29.51 1.40
N VAL A 190 18.52 -28.57 0.61
CA VAL A 190 19.95 -28.47 0.30
C VAL A 190 20.42 -27.03 0.49
N ALA A 191 21.69 -26.83 0.81
CA ALA A 191 22.28 -25.51 0.95
C ALA A 191 23.66 -25.47 0.29
N GLY A 192 23.95 -24.38 -0.43
CA GLY A 192 25.17 -24.28 -1.21
C GLY A 192 25.27 -23.01 -2.03
N ASP A 193 26.41 -22.85 -2.68
CA ASP A 193 26.69 -21.76 -3.62
C ASP A 193 26.03 -22.04 -4.96
N LEU A 194 25.37 -21.03 -5.51
CA LEU A 194 24.80 -21.13 -6.84
C LEU A 194 25.88 -21.04 -7.93
N ILE A 195 25.77 -21.91 -8.92
CA ILE A 195 26.58 -21.91 -10.14
C ILE A 195 25.67 -21.62 -11.33
N GLU A 196 25.96 -20.52 -12.00
CA GLU A 196 25.29 -20.13 -13.23
C GLU A 196 25.64 -21.08 -14.38
N LEU A 197 24.63 -21.55 -15.11
CA LEU A 197 24.81 -22.31 -16.35
C LEU A 197 24.49 -21.43 -17.55
N GLU A 198 23.27 -20.90 -17.58
CA GLU A 198 22.79 -19.97 -18.60
C GLU A 198 22.28 -18.68 -17.94
N PRO A 199 22.89 -17.52 -18.24
CA PRO A 199 22.46 -16.25 -17.67
C PRO A 199 21.12 -15.81 -18.27
N LEU A 200 20.18 -15.45 -17.41
CA LEU A 200 18.99 -14.69 -17.77
C LEU A 200 19.28 -13.20 -17.67
N ILE A 201 18.69 -12.43 -18.60
CA ILE A 201 18.73 -10.97 -18.55
C ILE A 201 17.45 -10.45 -17.91
N SER A 202 17.59 -9.64 -16.85
CA SER A 202 16.44 -9.07 -16.15
C SER A 202 15.67 -8.05 -17.02
N PRO A 203 14.33 -7.98 -16.92
CA PRO A 203 13.51 -7.27 -17.90
C PRO A 203 13.57 -5.74 -17.76
N HIS A 204 13.81 -5.21 -16.56
CA HIS A 204 13.91 -3.76 -16.35
C HIS A 204 15.35 -3.26 -16.39
N PHE A 205 16.23 -3.78 -15.53
CA PHE A 205 17.60 -3.28 -15.39
C PHE A 205 18.63 -3.99 -16.29
N GLN A 206 18.20 -4.91 -17.16
CA GLN A 206 19.05 -5.62 -18.11
C GLN A 206 20.28 -6.25 -17.45
N THR A 207 20.08 -6.81 -16.25
CA THR A 207 21.16 -7.36 -15.43
C THR A 207 21.26 -8.87 -15.68
N PRO A 208 22.44 -9.42 -16.04
CA PRO A 208 22.65 -10.86 -16.14
C PRO A 208 22.58 -11.50 -14.75
N CYS A 209 21.85 -12.61 -14.64
CA CYS A 209 21.59 -13.32 -13.40
C CYS A 209 21.09 -14.75 -13.66
N ILE A 210 21.16 -15.62 -12.66
CA ILE A 210 20.56 -16.96 -12.70
C ILE A 210 19.02 -16.85 -12.72
N GLY A 211 18.49 -15.86 -12.03
CA GLY A 211 17.07 -15.56 -12.08
C GLY A 211 16.73 -14.25 -11.41
N TYR A 212 15.52 -13.75 -11.67
CA TYR A 212 15.04 -12.49 -11.16
C TYR A 212 13.62 -12.60 -10.61
N SER A 213 13.32 -11.76 -9.62
CA SER A 213 11.97 -11.44 -9.18
C SER A 213 11.77 -9.95 -9.36
N ILE A 214 10.88 -9.55 -10.27
CA ILE A 214 10.51 -8.15 -10.50
C ILE A 214 9.18 -7.85 -9.83
N ARG A 215 9.13 -6.72 -9.13
CA ARG A 215 7.90 -6.14 -8.57
C ARG A 215 7.78 -4.70 -9.04
N ILE A 216 6.62 -4.33 -9.57
CA ILE A 216 6.36 -2.98 -10.03
C ILE A 216 5.15 -2.43 -9.29
N GLU A 217 5.31 -1.25 -8.73
CA GLU A 217 4.30 -0.54 -7.95
C GLU A 217 3.93 0.77 -8.63
N GLN A 218 2.67 1.16 -8.53
CA GLN A 218 2.17 2.43 -9.02
C GLN A 218 1.70 3.29 -7.85
N ARG A 219 2.09 4.56 -7.92
CA ARG A 219 1.65 5.62 -7.03
C ARG A 219 0.17 5.89 -7.26
N ARG A 220 -0.61 5.90 -6.18
CA ARG A 220 -1.99 6.39 -6.16
C ARG A 220 -2.10 7.49 -5.13
N ARG A 221 -2.60 8.64 -5.57
CA ARG A 221 -2.93 9.75 -4.68
C ARG A 221 -4.42 9.71 -4.40
N ASP A 222 -4.79 9.69 -3.13
CA ASP A 222 -6.19 9.79 -2.73
C ASP A 222 -6.67 11.25 -2.79
N LYS A 223 -7.99 11.46 -2.66
CA LYS A 223 -8.64 12.78 -2.65
C LYS A 223 -8.07 13.70 -1.57
N ASP A 224 -7.58 13.13 -0.47
CA ASP A 224 -6.99 13.84 0.67
C ASP A 224 -5.49 14.14 0.49
N GLY A 225 -4.91 13.82 -0.68
CA GLY A 225 -3.49 14.06 -0.97
C GLY A 225 -2.53 12.97 -0.47
N ASN A 226 -3.04 11.98 0.27
CA ASN A 226 -2.25 10.85 0.76
C ASN A 226 -1.75 9.97 -0.39
N THR A 227 -0.48 9.58 -0.34
CA THR A 227 0.15 8.76 -1.37
C THR A 227 0.23 7.31 -0.91
N THR A 228 -0.34 6.40 -1.71
CA THR A 228 -0.29 4.96 -1.49
C THR A 228 0.40 4.28 -2.68
N TRP A 229 1.17 3.23 -2.42
CA TRP A 229 1.79 2.42 -3.45
C TRP A 229 1.00 1.14 -3.62
N SER A 230 0.71 0.78 -4.87
CA SER A 230 -0.04 -0.43 -5.18
C SER A 230 0.74 -1.29 -6.16
N ASN A 231 0.97 -2.55 -5.81
CA ASN A 231 1.57 -3.52 -6.73
C ASN A 231 0.67 -3.69 -7.96
N ILE A 232 1.22 -3.40 -9.14
CA ILE A 232 0.53 -3.55 -10.43
C ILE A 232 1.04 -4.74 -11.23
N PHE A 233 2.28 -5.17 -11.00
CA PHE A 233 2.88 -6.29 -11.71
C PHE A 233 3.89 -7.00 -10.81
N SER A 234 3.95 -8.32 -10.94
CA SER A 234 5.00 -9.14 -10.36
C SER A 234 5.23 -10.34 -11.25
N GLU A 235 6.50 -10.62 -11.51
CA GLU A 235 6.93 -11.76 -12.29
C GLU A 235 8.21 -12.30 -11.66
N ARG A 236 8.42 -13.59 -11.83
CA ARG A 236 9.65 -14.25 -11.45
C ARG A 236 10.00 -15.27 -12.51
N LYS A 237 11.28 -15.32 -12.85
CA LYS A 237 11.83 -16.29 -13.79
C LYS A 237 13.23 -16.67 -13.36
N THR A 238 13.54 -17.96 -13.46
CA THR A 238 14.82 -18.54 -13.09
C THR A 238 15.21 -19.54 -14.17
N SER A 239 16.47 -19.53 -14.61
CA SER A 239 16.99 -20.56 -15.52
C SER A 239 17.34 -21.82 -14.74
N THR A 240 17.75 -22.85 -15.47
CA THR A 240 18.39 -24.02 -14.86
C THR A 240 19.77 -23.60 -14.33
N PHE A 241 20.10 -24.01 -13.12
CA PHE A 241 21.38 -23.72 -12.48
C PHE A 241 21.87 -24.93 -11.69
N ARG A 242 23.10 -24.86 -11.17
CA ARG A 242 23.60 -25.85 -10.21
C ARG A 242 23.72 -25.22 -8.83
N ILE A 243 23.49 -26.02 -7.81
CA ILE A 243 23.85 -25.67 -6.43
C ILE A 243 24.99 -26.58 -5.99
N LYS A 244 26.03 -26.00 -5.40
CA LYS A 244 27.27 -26.70 -5.03
C LYS A 244 27.55 -26.54 -3.54
N ASP A 245 27.98 -27.62 -2.93
CA ASP A 245 28.60 -27.62 -1.60
C ASP A 245 30.01 -28.23 -1.69
N GLU A 246 30.64 -28.51 -0.55
CA GLU A 246 31.94 -29.16 -0.49
C GLU A 246 31.95 -30.62 -0.99
N THR A 247 30.79 -31.27 -1.09
CA THR A 247 30.64 -32.69 -1.44
C THR A 247 30.34 -32.93 -2.91
N GLY A 248 29.77 -31.94 -3.60
CA GLY A 248 29.39 -32.07 -5.00
C GLY A 248 28.50 -30.93 -5.47
N SER A 249 27.79 -31.17 -6.58
CA SER A 249 26.81 -30.23 -7.10
C SER A 249 25.60 -30.96 -7.68
N VAL A 250 24.43 -30.35 -7.60
CA VAL A 250 23.17 -30.90 -8.08
C VAL A 250 22.51 -29.91 -9.03
N LEU A 251 21.86 -30.43 -10.07
CA LEU A 251 21.14 -29.63 -11.06
C LEU A 251 19.78 -29.20 -10.50
N VAL A 252 19.40 -27.96 -10.76
CA VAL A 252 18.12 -27.38 -10.34
C VAL A 252 17.40 -26.81 -11.55
N ASN A 253 16.19 -27.29 -11.83
CA ASN A 253 15.30 -26.66 -12.79
C ASN A 253 14.60 -25.48 -12.09
N GLY A 254 14.97 -24.25 -12.44
CA GLY A 254 14.46 -23.04 -11.80
C GLY A 254 12.99 -22.69 -12.09
N ASP A 255 12.30 -23.45 -12.94
CA ASP A 255 10.92 -23.14 -13.30
C ASP A 255 9.97 -23.20 -12.09
N GLY A 256 9.19 -22.13 -11.91
CA GLY A 256 8.27 -21.99 -10.79
C GLY A 256 8.93 -21.88 -9.40
N LEU A 257 10.23 -21.58 -9.32
CA LEU A 257 10.96 -21.40 -8.04
C LEU A 257 10.46 -20.17 -7.28
N ASP A 258 10.06 -20.34 -6.01
CA ASP A 258 9.68 -19.24 -5.14
C ASP A 258 10.89 -18.57 -4.46
N TYR A 259 10.92 -17.24 -4.42
CA TYR A 259 11.95 -16.50 -3.69
C TYR A 259 11.36 -16.01 -2.37
N TYR A 260 11.89 -16.52 -1.26
CA TYR A 260 11.57 -16.06 0.09
C TYR A 260 12.70 -15.19 0.64
N ILE A 261 13.15 -14.26 -0.19
CA ILE A 261 14.26 -13.34 0.03
C ILE A 261 13.70 -11.93 0.26
N GLN A 262 14.21 -11.21 1.26
CA GLN A 262 13.80 -9.83 1.54
C GLN A 262 14.67 -8.79 0.82
N ARG A 263 15.91 -9.16 0.47
CA ARG A 263 16.85 -8.32 -0.28
C ARG A 263 16.21 -7.77 -1.56
N VAL A 264 16.40 -6.47 -1.80
CA VAL A 264 16.18 -5.82 -3.09
C VAL A 264 17.54 -5.39 -3.62
N ASP A 265 17.89 -5.84 -4.83
CA ASP A 265 19.19 -5.56 -5.43
C ASP A 265 19.20 -4.23 -6.18
N LYS A 266 18.12 -3.92 -6.91
CA LYS A 266 17.95 -2.65 -7.59
C LYS A 266 16.55 -2.09 -7.39
N GLU A 267 16.50 -0.79 -7.15
CA GLU A 267 15.27 -0.01 -7.01
C GLU A 267 15.40 1.28 -7.83
N VAL A 268 14.35 1.63 -8.57
CA VAL A 268 14.25 2.95 -9.21
C VAL A 268 12.81 3.43 -9.20
N GLU A 269 12.66 4.73 -8.95
CA GLU A 269 11.40 5.44 -9.15
C GLU A 269 11.45 6.20 -10.48
N SER A 270 10.46 5.97 -11.34
CA SER A 270 10.33 6.67 -12.62
C SER A 270 8.88 7.14 -12.78
N GLY A 271 8.67 8.45 -12.59
CA GLY A 271 7.36 9.08 -12.62
C GLY A 271 6.47 8.58 -11.46
N ASP A 272 5.35 7.96 -11.80
CA ASP A 272 4.40 7.38 -10.84
C ASP A 272 4.60 5.87 -10.63
N LYS A 273 5.74 5.32 -11.05
CA LYS A 273 6.04 3.88 -10.92
C LYS A 273 7.34 3.67 -10.14
N ARG A 274 7.36 2.64 -9.30
CA ARG A 274 8.56 2.10 -8.63
C ARG A 274 8.82 0.69 -9.09
N TYR A 275 10.07 0.42 -9.41
CA TYR A 275 10.53 -0.86 -9.91
C TYR A 275 11.51 -1.44 -8.92
N TYR A 276 11.29 -2.68 -8.52
CA TYR A 276 12.17 -3.44 -7.64
C TYR A 276 12.56 -4.72 -8.37
N GLU A 277 13.86 -5.01 -8.43
CA GLU A 277 14.36 -6.30 -8.89
C GLU A 277 15.26 -6.92 -7.81
N THR A 278 15.04 -8.21 -7.57
CA THR A 278 15.90 -9.08 -6.75
C THR A 278 16.48 -10.15 -7.66
N TYR A 279 17.77 -10.46 -7.51
CA TYR A 279 18.46 -11.42 -8.36
C TYR A 279 18.98 -12.60 -7.56
N LEU A 280 19.02 -13.76 -8.21
CA LEU A 280 19.91 -14.87 -7.86
C LEU A 280 21.17 -14.74 -8.71
N LYS A 281 22.33 -14.67 -8.06
CA LYS A 281 23.62 -14.47 -8.75
C LYS A 281 24.49 -15.71 -8.59
N ASN A 282 25.51 -15.80 -9.44
CA ASN A 282 26.60 -16.74 -9.21
C ASN A 282 27.21 -16.49 -7.82
N ASP A 283 27.56 -17.56 -7.11
CA ASP A 283 28.14 -17.56 -5.76
C ASP A 283 27.20 -17.01 -4.65
N ASP A 284 25.91 -16.80 -4.91
CA ASP A 284 24.94 -16.58 -3.82
C ASP A 284 24.80 -17.90 -3.04
N TYR A 285 25.03 -17.85 -1.71
CA TYR A 285 24.82 -19.01 -0.82
C TYR A 285 23.37 -19.07 -0.34
N LEU A 286 22.62 -20.08 -0.81
CA LEU A 286 21.18 -20.21 -0.57
C LEU A 286 20.80 -21.57 0.00
N LEU A 287 19.71 -21.58 0.76
CA LEU A 287 18.96 -22.78 1.15
C LEU A 287 17.82 -22.97 0.17
N LEU A 288 17.70 -24.18 -0.38
CA LEU A 288 16.68 -24.57 -1.35
C LEU A 288 15.88 -25.77 -0.82
N ILE A 289 14.55 -25.71 -0.96
CA ILE A 289 13.67 -26.86 -0.75
C ILE A 289 12.95 -27.17 -2.06
N GLY A 290 12.99 -28.44 -2.45
CA GLY A 290 12.35 -28.92 -3.67
C GLY A 290 12.31 -30.44 -3.73
N LYS A 291 11.78 -30.98 -4.83
CA LYS A 291 11.74 -32.43 -5.07
C LYS A 291 12.94 -32.85 -5.89
N ALA A 292 13.81 -33.66 -5.29
CA ALA A 292 14.87 -34.37 -5.99
C ALA A 292 14.31 -35.56 -6.75
N THR A 293 14.70 -35.66 -8.01
CA THR A 293 14.37 -36.73 -8.96
C THR A 293 15.63 -37.17 -9.67
N SER A 294 15.62 -38.35 -10.28
CA SER A 294 16.72 -38.82 -11.12
C SER A 294 16.33 -38.63 -12.59
N ASN A 295 17.17 -37.92 -13.34
CA ASN A 295 17.04 -37.76 -14.78
C ASN A 295 18.31 -38.27 -15.45
N ASN A 296 18.22 -39.40 -16.16
CA ASN A 296 19.36 -40.06 -16.82
C ASN A 296 20.57 -40.32 -15.90
N GLY A 297 20.32 -40.58 -14.61
CA GLY A 297 21.37 -40.86 -13.62
C GLY A 297 21.96 -39.62 -12.92
N GLU A 298 21.59 -38.40 -13.34
CA GLU A 298 21.91 -37.17 -12.62
C GLU A 298 20.76 -36.78 -11.69
N THR A 299 21.10 -36.25 -10.51
CA THR A 299 20.09 -35.71 -9.59
C THR A 299 19.61 -34.35 -10.08
N LEU A 300 18.29 -34.21 -10.21
CA LEU A 300 17.61 -32.98 -10.60
C LEU A 300 16.62 -32.57 -9.51
N ILE A 301 16.76 -31.35 -8.99
CA ILE A 301 15.78 -30.75 -8.09
C ILE A 301 14.83 -29.86 -8.89
N GLN A 302 13.53 -30.05 -8.70
CA GLN A 302 12.50 -29.29 -9.39
C GLN A 302 11.27 -29.07 -8.51
N LYS A 303 10.28 -28.37 -9.06
CA LYS A 303 9.01 -28.13 -8.38
C LYS A 303 8.28 -29.41 -8.05
N ASP A 304 7.80 -29.51 -6.80
CA ASP A 304 6.97 -30.63 -6.38
C ASP A 304 5.50 -30.40 -6.74
N ASP A 305 4.95 -31.25 -7.60
CA ASP A 305 3.54 -31.24 -7.97
C ASP A 305 2.61 -31.61 -6.79
N HIS A 306 3.10 -32.34 -5.79
CA HIS A 306 2.28 -32.84 -4.68
C HIS A 306 2.23 -31.88 -3.48
N HIS A 307 3.39 -31.53 -2.91
CA HIS A 307 3.42 -30.63 -1.74
C HIS A 307 3.38 -29.15 -2.13
N GLY A 308 3.62 -28.82 -3.40
CA GLY A 308 3.55 -27.46 -3.94
C GLY A 308 4.59 -26.51 -3.33
N VAL A 309 5.70 -27.06 -2.83
CA VAL A 309 6.81 -26.27 -2.26
C VAL A 309 8.02 -26.42 -3.14
N PHE A 310 8.47 -25.29 -3.65
CA PHE A 310 9.73 -25.16 -4.36
C PHE A 310 10.23 -23.74 -4.19
N GLY A 311 11.28 -23.55 -3.39
CA GLY A 311 11.72 -22.19 -3.09
C GLY A 311 13.12 -22.10 -2.52
N VAL A 312 13.65 -20.88 -2.56
CA VAL A 312 14.95 -20.48 -2.04
C VAL A 312 14.82 -19.39 -1.00
N ALA A 313 15.73 -19.42 -0.02
CA ALA A 313 15.88 -18.38 0.98
C ALA A 313 17.35 -18.26 1.40
N PHE A 314 17.74 -17.09 1.90
CA PHE A 314 19.04 -16.97 2.55
C PHE A 314 19.03 -17.67 3.91
N PRO A 315 20.03 -18.51 4.23
CA PRO A 315 20.12 -19.17 5.53
C PRO A 315 20.05 -18.20 6.72
N HIS A 316 20.65 -17.01 6.60
CA HIS A 316 20.58 -15.99 7.65
C HIS A 316 19.15 -15.43 7.84
N GLU A 317 18.39 -15.20 6.77
CA GLU A 317 16.99 -14.75 6.86
C GLU A 317 16.10 -15.84 7.49
N VAL A 318 16.35 -17.10 7.15
CA VAL A 318 15.68 -18.26 7.75
C VAL A 318 16.00 -18.34 9.24
N ALA A 319 17.26 -18.20 9.64
CA ALA A 319 17.68 -18.22 11.04
C ALA A 319 17.03 -17.11 11.86
N ILE A 320 16.98 -15.88 11.33
CA ILE A 320 16.27 -14.75 11.96
C ILE A 320 14.80 -15.12 12.16
N LYS A 321 14.14 -15.63 11.12
CA LYS A 321 12.73 -16.01 11.21
C LYS A 321 12.50 -17.12 12.24
N ASN A 322 13.34 -18.15 12.26
CA ASN A 322 13.22 -19.27 13.19
C ASN A 322 13.44 -18.82 14.65
N LYS A 323 14.30 -17.81 14.88
CA LYS A 323 14.48 -17.19 16.19
C LYS A 323 13.26 -16.42 16.66
N PHE A 324 12.65 -15.61 15.80
CA PHE A 324 11.55 -14.71 16.19
C PHE A 324 10.16 -15.33 16.12
N THR A 325 9.92 -16.30 15.23
CA THR A 325 8.61 -16.96 15.08
C THR A 325 8.07 -17.55 16.39
N PRO A 326 8.83 -18.31 17.20
CA PRO A 326 8.33 -18.85 18.47
C PRO A 326 8.07 -17.75 19.50
N LEU A 327 8.84 -16.66 19.49
CA LEU A 327 8.65 -15.51 20.38
C LEU A 327 7.31 -14.82 20.10
N TYR A 328 7.03 -14.51 18.83
CA TYR A 328 5.75 -13.91 18.44
C TYR A 328 4.57 -14.83 18.77
N LYS A 329 4.68 -16.13 18.47
CA LYS A 329 3.63 -17.10 18.82
C LYS A 329 3.37 -17.15 20.33
N SER A 330 4.43 -17.18 21.14
CA SER A 330 4.31 -17.23 22.60
C SER A 330 3.70 -15.94 23.16
N PHE A 331 4.10 -14.79 22.62
CA PHE A 331 3.56 -13.48 22.98
C PHE A 331 2.05 -13.38 22.72
N PHE A 332 1.59 -13.73 21.52
CA PHE A 332 0.16 -13.71 21.20
C PHE A 332 -0.63 -14.74 22.00
N THR A 333 -0.05 -15.93 22.23
CA THR A 333 -0.68 -16.97 23.07
C THR A 333 -0.85 -16.46 24.51
N TYR A 334 0.18 -15.84 25.08
CA TYR A 334 0.11 -15.23 26.41
C TYR A 334 -0.94 -14.11 26.47
N LEU A 335 -1.02 -13.23 25.47
CA LEU A 335 -2.05 -12.17 25.43
C LEU A 335 -3.47 -12.75 25.47
N ILE A 336 -3.73 -13.82 24.71
CA ILE A 336 -5.03 -14.50 24.73
C ILE A 336 -5.32 -15.07 26.11
N PHE A 337 -4.38 -15.82 26.70
CA PHE A 337 -4.56 -16.42 28.04
C PHE A 337 -4.72 -15.36 29.14
N HIS A 338 -3.94 -14.29 29.10
CA HIS A 338 -4.02 -13.21 30.08
C HIS A 338 -5.37 -12.48 29.99
N TYR A 339 -5.85 -12.22 28.78
CA TYR A 339 -7.15 -11.60 28.57
C TYR A 339 -8.30 -12.51 29.03
N THR A 340 -8.29 -13.79 28.66
CA THR A 340 -9.33 -14.75 29.07
C THR A 340 -9.34 -14.94 30.58
N TYR A 341 -8.16 -15.02 31.22
CA TYR A 341 -8.02 -15.09 32.67
C TYR A 341 -8.64 -13.87 33.37
N ASN A 342 -8.29 -12.64 32.96
CA ASN A 342 -8.84 -11.42 33.56
C ASN A 342 -10.37 -11.34 33.38
N HIS A 343 -10.87 -11.71 32.21
CA HIS A 343 -12.31 -11.70 31.95
C HIS A 343 -13.07 -12.71 32.83
N ILE A 344 -12.53 -13.93 32.98
CA ILE A 344 -13.09 -14.95 33.88
C ILE A 344 -13.02 -14.47 35.33
N TYR A 345 -11.89 -13.90 35.75
CA TYR A 345 -11.70 -13.36 37.10
C TYR A 345 -12.71 -12.26 37.44
N HIS A 346 -12.91 -11.29 36.54
CA HIS A 346 -13.93 -10.24 36.71
C HIS A 346 -15.36 -10.79 36.73
N TYR A 347 -15.66 -11.79 35.88
CA TYR A 347 -16.97 -12.45 35.87
C TYR A 347 -17.24 -13.20 37.18
N ILE A 348 -16.23 -13.86 37.73
CA ILE A 348 -16.30 -14.55 39.02
C ILE A 348 -16.52 -13.53 40.15
N LEU A 349 -15.70 -12.47 40.23
CA LEU A 349 -15.83 -11.41 41.26
C LEU A 349 -17.22 -10.76 41.24
N SER A 350 -17.74 -10.40 40.06
CA SER A 350 -19.08 -9.83 39.89
C SER A 350 -20.18 -10.75 40.43
N ASN A 351 -20.06 -12.07 40.19
CA ASN A 351 -21.01 -13.05 40.72
C ASN A 351 -20.85 -13.30 42.23
N TYR A 352 -19.63 -13.21 42.76
CA TYR A 352 -19.36 -13.29 44.21
C TYR A 352 -19.97 -12.11 44.98
N ASP A 353 -19.84 -10.88 44.48
CA ASP A 353 -20.46 -9.71 45.12
C ASP A 353 -22.00 -9.76 45.05
N CYS A 354 -22.57 -10.20 43.92
CA CYS A 354 -24.01 -10.42 43.79
C CYS A 354 -24.54 -11.48 44.77
N THR A 355 -23.81 -12.59 44.96
CA THR A 355 -24.20 -13.64 45.92
C THR A 355 -24.04 -13.18 47.36
N LYS A 356 -22.97 -12.46 47.70
CA LYS A 356 -22.77 -11.86 49.03
C LYS A 356 -23.87 -10.85 49.38
N HIS A 357 -24.26 -10.00 48.42
CA HIS A 357 -25.34 -9.03 48.64
C HIS A 357 -26.72 -9.71 48.79
N ARG A 358 -26.95 -10.82 48.06
CA ARG A 358 -28.18 -11.63 48.15
C ARG A 358 -28.26 -12.46 49.44
N ILE A 359 -27.13 -12.92 49.96
CA ILE A 359 -27.04 -13.61 51.26
C ILE A 359 -27.27 -12.60 52.40
N ASN A 360 -26.63 -11.44 52.37
CA ASN A 360 -26.85 -10.39 53.37
C ASN A 360 -28.30 -9.87 53.38
N SER A 361 -28.96 -9.70 52.23
CA SER A 361 -30.37 -9.29 52.20
C SER A 361 -31.33 -10.38 52.69
N ARG A 362 -31.00 -11.67 52.52
CA ARG A 362 -31.72 -12.79 53.16
C ARG A 362 -31.52 -12.86 54.67
N ILE A 363 -30.32 -12.57 55.17
CA ILE A 363 -30.04 -12.57 56.62
C ILE A 363 -30.75 -11.38 57.30
N ILE A 364 -30.75 -10.20 56.67
CA ILE A 364 -31.49 -9.03 57.16
C ILE A 364 -33.01 -9.29 57.17
N THR A 365 -33.54 -9.97 56.16
CA THR A 365 -34.98 -10.34 56.14
C THR A 365 -35.33 -11.50 57.06
N SER A 366 -34.40 -12.39 57.42
CA SER A 366 -34.64 -13.41 58.46
C SER A 366 -34.56 -12.86 59.89
N ASN A 367 -33.72 -11.84 60.14
CA ASN A 367 -33.64 -11.16 61.44
C ASN A 367 -34.78 -10.17 61.71
N ASN A 368 -35.53 -9.76 60.67
CA ASN A 368 -36.72 -8.93 60.81
C ASN A 368 -38.04 -9.72 60.85
N ARG A 369 -38.01 -11.03 61.15
CA ARG A 369 -39.22 -11.76 61.53
C ARG A 369 -39.52 -11.46 63.02
N PRO A 370 -40.60 -10.73 63.35
CA PRO A 370 -40.96 -10.52 64.76
C PRO A 370 -41.34 -11.86 65.38
N GLU A 371 -40.65 -12.23 66.46
CA GLU A 371 -41.10 -13.25 67.40
C GLU A 371 -42.44 -12.79 68.01
N PHE A 372 -43.55 -13.17 67.39
CA PHE A 372 -44.85 -13.12 68.04
C PHE A 372 -44.99 -14.36 68.92
N PHE A 373 -44.50 -14.27 70.16
CA PHE A 373 -44.82 -15.21 71.23
C PHE A 373 -44.93 -14.49 72.58
N HIS A 374 -46.17 -14.19 72.98
CA HIS A 374 -46.78 -14.34 74.32
C HIS A 374 -48.02 -13.41 74.39
N ARG A 375 -49.27 -13.90 74.44
CA ARG A 375 -49.97 -14.63 75.51
C ARG A 375 -50.21 -13.75 76.75
N HIS A 376 -51.42 -13.21 76.92
CA HIS A 376 -52.33 -13.51 78.05
C HIS A 376 -53.49 -12.49 78.17
N ILE A 377 -54.69 -13.06 78.38
CA ILE A 377 -55.89 -12.54 79.07
C ILE A 377 -56.72 -11.50 78.32
#